data_AF-A0A2N9MU03-F1
#
_entry.id   AF-A0A2N9MU03-F1
#
_cell.length_a   1.000
_cell.length_b   1.000
_cell.length_c   1.000
_cell.angle_alpha   90.00
_cell.angle_beta   90.00
_cell.angle_gamma   90.00
#
_symmetry.space_group_name_H-M   'P 1'
#
loop_
_entity.id
_entity.type
_entity.pdbx_description
1 polymer ?
#
loop_
_entity_poly.entity_id
_entity_poly.type
_entity_poly.pdbx_seq_one_letter_code
_entity_poly.pdbx_strand_id
1 'polypeptide(L)'
;MRAPSTKTVVGRTRKLEIRFSFISSNWRGEPLRDYETVVRLIAGTTTAKGLTVTCRLDHRKYPVGRKITDEAFARVNLKPDKFHGE
;
A
#
# COMPACT_ATOMS: atom_id res chain seq x y z
N MET A 1 4.51 -37.65 3.42
CA MET A 1 5.51 -36.58 3.30
C MET A 1 4.85 -35.42 2.53
N ARG A 2 4.45 -34.32 3.19
CA ARG A 2 3.77 -33.18 2.54
C ARG A 2 4.83 -32.20 2.03
N ALA A 3 4.75 -31.80 0.77
CA ALA A 3 5.63 -30.77 0.21
C ALA A 3 5.40 -29.42 0.91
N PRO A 4 6.45 -28.58 1.07
CA PRO A 4 6.29 -27.24 1.65
C PRO A 4 5.41 -26.39 0.72
N SER A 5 4.20 -26.07 1.20
CA SER A 5 3.29 -25.15 0.53
C SER A 5 3.87 -23.75 0.63
N THR A 6 3.98 -23.07 -0.51
CA THR A 6 4.53 -21.72 -0.55
C THR A 6 3.38 -20.72 -0.67
N LYS A 7 3.25 -19.80 0.28
CA LYS A 7 2.20 -18.77 0.25
C LYS A 7 2.72 -17.49 -0.38
N THR A 8 1.94 -16.93 -1.30
CA THR A 8 2.12 -15.57 -1.82
C THR A 8 1.36 -14.62 -0.91
N VAL A 9 2.07 -13.65 -0.32
CA VAL A 9 1.46 -12.67 0.59
C VAL A 9 0.89 -11.52 -0.21
N VAL A 10 -0.44 -11.44 -0.27
CA VAL A 10 -1.17 -10.26 -0.73
C VAL A 10 -1.73 -9.57 0.52
N GLY A 11 -1.18 -8.40 0.85
CA GLY A 11 -1.61 -7.63 2.03
C GLY A 11 -2.96 -6.95 1.79
N ARG A 12 -3.81 -6.91 2.84
CA ARG A 12 -5.13 -6.25 2.81
C ARG A 12 -5.00 -4.72 2.98
N THR A 13 -5.61 -3.93 2.09
CA THR A 13 -5.31 -2.49 1.88
C THR A 13 -6.25 -1.46 2.51
N ARG A 14 -7.05 -1.77 3.55
CA ARG A 14 -8.06 -0.82 4.08
C ARG A 14 -7.49 0.53 4.54
N LYS A 15 -6.29 0.54 5.14
CA LYS A 15 -5.64 1.76 5.66
C LYS A 15 -5.01 2.61 4.57
N LEU A 16 -4.61 1.99 3.46
CA LEU A 16 -4.07 2.67 2.28
C LEU A 16 -5.22 3.29 1.46
N GLU A 17 -6.31 2.55 1.30
CA GLU A 17 -7.51 2.96 0.56
C GLU A 17 -8.11 4.28 1.06
N ILE A 18 -8.25 4.44 2.39
CA ILE A 18 -8.80 5.68 2.97
C ILE A 18 -7.88 6.89 2.73
N ARG A 19 -6.56 6.70 2.61
CA ARG A 19 -5.62 7.81 2.37
C ARG A 19 -5.53 8.17 0.90
N PHE A 20 -5.70 7.18 0.02
CA PHE A 20 -5.58 7.37 -1.41
C PHE A 20 -6.69 8.23 -2.00
N SER A 21 -7.90 8.20 -1.42
CA SER A 21 -9.02 9.04 -1.84
C SER A 21 -8.77 10.54 -1.65
N PHE A 22 -8.06 10.92 -0.59
CA PHE A 22 -7.68 12.32 -0.36
C PHE A 22 -6.58 12.77 -1.32
N ILE A 23 -5.60 11.90 -1.58
CA ILE A 23 -4.50 12.19 -2.51
C ILE A 23 -5.02 12.37 -3.94
N SER A 24 -5.94 11.51 -4.41
CA SER A 24 -6.47 11.59 -5.78
C SER A 24 -7.27 12.87 -6.05
N SER A 25 -7.80 13.51 -4.99
CA SER A 25 -8.51 14.78 -5.11
C SER A 25 -7.57 15.92 -5.51
N ASN A 26 -6.30 15.87 -5.07
CA ASN A 26 -5.27 16.83 -5.47
C ASN A 26 -4.79 16.66 -6.92
N TRP A 27 -5.09 15.54 -7.58
CA TRP A 27 -4.61 15.26 -8.95
C TRP A 27 -5.54 15.81 -10.04
N ARG A 28 -6.68 16.40 -9.66
CA ARG A 28 -7.71 16.83 -10.60
C ARG A 28 -7.22 18.04 -11.42
N GLY A 29 -6.86 17.79 -12.68
CA GLY A 29 -6.47 18.83 -13.65
C GLY A 29 -4.98 18.91 -13.97
N GLU A 30 -4.13 18.11 -13.31
CA GLU A 30 -2.69 18.10 -13.56
C GLU A 30 -2.22 16.74 -14.09
N PRO A 31 -1.66 16.67 -15.31
CA PRO A 31 -1.23 15.41 -15.88
C PRO A 31 0.03 14.90 -15.16
N LEU A 32 -0.04 13.66 -14.66
CA LEU A 32 1.02 12.99 -13.89
C LEU A 32 2.17 12.51 -14.80
N ARG A 33 2.88 13.44 -15.45
CA ARG A 33 3.89 13.14 -16.48
C ARG A 33 5.28 12.89 -15.93
N ASP A 34 5.60 13.47 -14.77
CA ASP A 34 6.91 13.39 -14.15
C ASP A 34 6.80 13.09 -12.66
N TYR A 35 7.86 12.49 -12.12
CA TYR A 35 7.91 12.07 -10.72
C TYR A 35 7.84 13.25 -9.75
N GLU A 36 8.36 14.41 -10.14
CA GLU A 36 8.37 15.62 -9.32
C GLU A 36 6.95 16.14 -9.08
N THR A 37 6.14 16.22 -10.14
CA THR A 37 4.73 16.57 -10.11
C THR A 37 3.95 15.61 -9.22
N VAL A 38 4.17 14.29 -9.35
CA VAL A 38 3.52 13.29 -8.50
C VAL A 38 3.88 13.49 -7.03
N VAL A 39 5.17 13.65 -6.70
CA VAL A 39 5.63 13.86 -5.32
C VAL A 39 5.06 15.15 -4.74
N ARG A 40 5.05 16.25 -5.51
CA ARG A 40 4.49 17.55 -5.12
C ARG A 40 3.00 17.44 -4.78
N LEU A 41 2.21 16.81 -5.65
CA LEU A 41 0.76 16.69 -5.46
C LEU A 41 0.39 15.82 -4.26
N ILE A 42 1.14 14.73 -4.03
CA ILE A 42 0.96 13.88 -2.85
C ILE A 42 1.35 14.64 -1.58
N ALA A 43 2.49 15.32 -1.57
CA ALA A 43 2.97 16.08 -0.42
C ALA A 43 2.06 17.27 -0.06
N GLY A 44 1.41 17.87 -1.06
CA GLY A 44 0.41 18.93 -0.88
C GLY A 44 -0.94 18.45 -0.36
N THR A 45 -1.13 17.15 -0.08
CA THR A 45 -2.40 16.64 0.44
C THR A 45 -2.56 17.02 1.91
N THR A 46 -3.46 17.97 2.18
CA THR A 46 -3.88 18.37 3.53
C THR A 46 -5.38 18.19 3.70
N THR A 47 -5.83 17.70 4.85
CA THR A 47 -7.27 17.64 5.16
C THR A 47 -7.63 18.60 6.29
N ALA A 48 -8.89 19.04 6.35
CA ALA A 48 -9.40 19.90 7.42
C ALA A 48 -9.22 19.30 8.84
N LYS A 49 -9.04 17.98 8.94
CA LYS A 49 -8.75 17.27 10.19
C LYS A 49 -7.26 17.18 10.52
N GLY A 50 -6.39 17.89 9.80
CA GLY A 50 -4.96 17.98 10.09
C GLY A 50 -4.10 16.84 9.55
N LEU A 51 -4.57 16.08 8.54
CA LEU A 51 -3.71 15.10 7.88
C LEU A 51 -2.61 15.82 7.10
N THR A 52 -1.35 15.50 7.38
CA THR A 52 -0.19 15.90 6.58
C THR A 52 0.47 14.66 6.00
N VAL A 53 0.82 14.69 4.72
CA VAL A 53 1.43 13.57 4.01
C VAL A 53 2.85 13.93 3.60
N THR A 54 3.81 13.10 3.99
CA THR A 54 5.20 13.18 3.48
C THR A 54 5.38 12.17 2.37
N CYS A 55 5.88 12.61 1.22
CA CYS A 55 6.17 11.75 0.07
C CYS A 55 7.65 11.88 -0.32
N ARG A 56 8.27 10.76 -0.70
CA ARG A 56 9.62 10.74 -1.28
C ARG A 56 9.66 9.76 -2.42
N LEU A 57 10.44 10.07 -3.45
CA LEU A 57 10.73 9.13 -4.51
C LEU A 57 11.60 7.99 -3.98
N ASP A 58 11.20 6.75 -4.24
CA ASP A 58 11.97 5.56 -3.89
C ASP A 58 12.44 4.86 -5.16
N HIS A 59 13.75 4.90 -5.39
CA HIS A 59 14.39 4.24 -6.53
C HIS A 59 14.77 2.79 -6.26
N ARG A 60 14.42 2.26 -5.09
CA ARG A 60 14.69 0.85 -4.75
C ARG A 60 13.93 -0.07 -5.70
N LYS A 61 14.62 -1.11 -6.16
CA LYS A 61 14.01 -2.21 -6.91
C LYS A 61 13.48 -3.24 -5.92
N TYR A 62 12.18 -3.44 -5.91
CA TYR A 62 11.53 -4.45 -5.08
C TYR A 62 11.29 -5.71 -5.90
N PRO A 63 11.99 -6.84 -5.61
CA PRO A 63 11.78 -8.08 -6.33
C PRO A 63 10.36 -8.60 -6.08
N VAL A 64 9.63 -8.84 -7.17
CA VAL A 64 8.29 -9.42 -7.13
C VAL A 64 8.35 -10.93 -6.92
N GLY A 65 7.27 -11.51 -6.39
CA GLY A 65 7.15 -12.97 -6.28
C GLY A 65 8.00 -13.62 -5.19
N ARG A 66 8.37 -12.86 -4.13
CA ARG A 66 9.07 -13.42 -2.98
C ARG A 66 8.22 -14.52 -2.32
N LYS A 67 8.69 -15.75 -2.48
CA LYS A 67 8.14 -16.95 -1.85
C LYS A 67 8.42 -16.92 -0.35
N ILE A 68 7.38 -17.11 0.46
CA ILE A 68 7.49 -17.16 1.92
C ILE A 68 7.04 -18.54 2.38
N THR A 69 7.77 -19.12 3.34
CA THR A 69 7.39 -20.40 3.93
C THR A 69 6.16 -20.24 4.82
N ASP A 70 5.43 -21.33 5.02
CA ASP A 70 4.26 -21.34 5.89
C ASP A 70 4.61 -20.95 7.34
N GLU A 71 5.78 -21.36 7.86
CA GLU A 71 6.19 -21.00 9.22
C GLU A 71 6.47 -19.51 9.36
N ALA A 72 7.07 -18.89 8.34
CA ALA A 72 7.33 -17.46 8.32
C ALA A 72 6.03 -16.66 8.17
N PHE A 73 5.07 -17.14 7.38
CA PHE A 73 3.76 -16.51 7.25
C PHE A 73 2.92 -16.62 8.53
N ALA A 74 2.97 -17.77 9.23
CA ALA A 74 2.26 -17.98 10.50
C ALA A 74 2.72 -17.05 11.63
N ARG A 75 3.94 -16.52 11.57
CA ARG A 75 4.46 -15.52 12.53
C ARG A 75 3.90 -14.12 12.29
N VAL A 76 3.25 -13.86 11.16
CA VAL A 76 2.65 -12.56 10.88
C VAL A 76 1.36 -12.42 11.71
N ASN A 77 1.25 -11.34 12.47
CA ASN A 77 0.08 -11.04 13.31
C ASN A 77 -1.11 -10.54 12.46
N LEU A 78 -1.60 -11.40 11.55
CA LEU A 78 -2.79 -11.14 10.74
C LEU A 78 -4.01 -11.64 11.52
N LYS A 79 -4.90 -10.72 11.86
CA LYS A 79 -6.21 -11.06 12.43
C LYS A 79 -7.27 -10.98 11.33
N PRO A 80 -8.03 -12.05 11.07
CA PRO A 80 -9.17 -11.99 10.18
C PRO A 80 -10.17 -10.95 10.69
N ASP A 81 -10.56 -10.03 9.83
CA ASP A 81 -11.71 -9.15 10.11
C ASP A 81 -13.01 -9.97 10.00
N LYS A 82 -14.02 -9.64 10.82
CA LYS A 82 -15.33 -10.33 10.79
C LYS A 82 -16.04 -10.16 9.45
N PHE A 83 -15.71 -9.12 8.70
CA PHE A 83 -16.25 -8.86 7.37
C PHE A 83 -15.47 -9.61 6.28
N HIS A 84 -15.45 -10.94 6.38
CA HIS A 84 -15.29 -11.79 5.21
C HIS A 84 -16.50 -12.71 5.19
N GLY A 85 -17.55 -12.22 4.54
CA GLY A 85 -18.52 -13.14 3.95
C GLY A 85 -17.81 -14.12 3.03
N GLU A 86 -18.43 -15.28 2.83
CA GLU A 86 -17.96 -16.30 1.89
C GLU A 86 -17.54 -15.74 0.52
#